data_AF-A0A536J7X0-F1
#
_entry.id   AF-A0A536J7X0-F1
#
_cell.length_a   1.000
_cell.length_b   1.000
_cell.length_c   1.000
_cell.angle_alpha   90.00
_cell.angle_beta   90.00
_cell.angle_gamma   90.00
#
_symmetry.space_group_name_H-M   'P 1'
#
loop_
_entity.id
_entity.type
_entity.pdbx_description
1 polymer ?
#
loop_
_entity_poly.entity_id
_entity_poly.type
_entity_poly.pdbx_seq_one_letter_code
_entity_poly.pdbx_strand_id
1 'polypeptide(L)'
;MSQQDSAPKPDDVEPGVVSVGRAGLANVDFRKARFDKFNLAVANFVACDFRGLRLDEKFAPFFVTRPRSTFVSCKFDGADLRQISPEGTRFEKCSFDDARLDGWTPARAEFVECRFAGKVVSVTFSGRPAGPGSTRIDPVRSKNEFRGNDFRDAQLIDTVFVFGIDLDQQRWPAGDDYVRLDKFHRRLEAARADILGWETGEMRTSGLAMLQSLAQRWQDQREIIGMRVSPAVKAAPRVQIRVWDALEHAKV
;
A
#
# COMPACT_ATOMS: atom_id res chain seq x y z
N MET A 1 -5.57 7.64 66.29
CA MET A 1 -4.55 7.46 65.22
C MET A 1 -5.28 6.95 64.00
N SER A 2 -5.66 7.85 63.11
CA SER A 2 -6.48 7.54 61.93
C SER A 2 -5.55 7.13 60.78
N GLN A 3 -5.70 5.91 60.29
CA GLN A 3 -5.06 5.47 59.06
C GLN A 3 -5.74 6.15 57.87
N GLN A 4 -4.96 6.85 57.06
CA GLN A 4 -5.40 7.53 55.85
C GLN A 4 -5.15 6.56 54.68
N ASP A 5 -6.21 5.95 54.17
CA ASP A 5 -6.19 5.23 52.90
C ASP A 5 -5.85 6.22 51.79
N SER A 6 -4.62 6.12 51.27
CA SER A 6 -4.17 6.91 50.13
C SER A 6 -4.44 6.11 48.87
N ALA A 7 -5.41 6.56 48.06
CA ALA A 7 -5.61 6.04 46.72
C ALA A 7 -4.33 6.23 45.88
N PRO A 8 -4.00 5.31 44.95
CA PRO A 8 -2.81 5.43 44.11
C PRO A 8 -2.92 6.68 43.22
N LYS A 9 -1.82 7.42 43.06
CA LYS A 9 -1.74 8.55 42.13
C LYS A 9 -1.78 8.05 40.68
N PRO A 10 -2.23 8.88 39.70
CA PRO A 10 -2.41 8.46 38.30
C PRO A 10 -1.12 8.03 37.58
N ASP A 11 0.05 8.23 38.18
CA ASP A 11 1.37 7.99 37.58
C ASP A 11 2.05 6.68 38.06
N ASP A 12 1.40 5.88 38.92
CA ASP A 12 1.93 4.59 39.42
C ASP A 12 1.40 3.38 38.64
N VAL A 13 1.19 3.51 37.33
CA VAL A 13 0.98 2.34 36.46
C VAL A 13 2.36 1.85 36.03
N GLU A 14 2.80 0.71 36.58
CA GLU A 14 3.98 0.01 36.06
C GLU A 14 3.82 -0.17 34.54
N PRO A 15 4.84 0.16 33.72
CA PRO A 15 4.70 0.10 32.28
C PRO A 15 4.29 -1.31 31.88
N GLY A 16 3.12 -1.42 31.25
CA GLY A 16 2.53 -2.69 30.84
C GLY A 16 3.33 -3.27 29.68
N VAL A 17 4.46 -3.91 29.99
CA VAL A 17 5.31 -4.57 28.99
C VAL A 17 4.77 -5.98 28.76
N VAL A 18 4.26 -6.23 27.55
CA VAL A 18 3.93 -7.58 27.10
C VAL A 18 5.12 -8.13 26.32
N SER A 19 5.70 -9.25 26.76
CA SER A 19 6.81 -9.91 26.06
C SER A 19 6.42 -11.32 25.65
N VAL A 20 6.39 -11.58 24.34
CA VAL A 20 6.10 -12.91 23.80
C VAL A 20 7.14 -13.29 22.74
N GLY A 21 7.78 -14.45 22.90
CA GLY A 21 8.81 -14.93 21.96
C GLY A 21 8.21 -15.30 20.60
N ARG A 22 7.38 -16.35 20.56
CA ARG A 22 6.54 -16.70 19.40
C ARG A 22 5.10 -16.70 19.85
N ALA A 23 4.26 -15.86 19.23
CA ALA A 23 2.86 -15.75 19.59
C ALA A 23 1.96 -16.14 18.41
N GLY A 24 1.03 -17.06 18.64
CA GLY A 24 -0.19 -17.14 17.85
C GLY A 24 -1.25 -16.29 18.56
N LEU A 25 -1.61 -15.15 17.99
CA LEU A 25 -2.65 -14.28 18.53
C LEU A 25 -3.88 -14.45 17.67
N ALA A 26 -4.90 -15.14 18.21
CA ALA A 26 -6.13 -15.44 17.49
C ALA A 26 -7.32 -14.71 18.13
N ASN A 27 -8.17 -14.09 17.31
CA ASN A 27 -9.42 -13.44 17.73
C ASN A 27 -9.23 -12.34 18.80
N VAL A 28 -8.10 -11.62 18.74
CA VAL A 28 -7.79 -10.55 19.69
C VAL A 28 -8.38 -9.23 19.21
N ASP A 29 -9.15 -8.56 20.08
CA ASP A 29 -9.66 -7.20 19.86
C ASP A 29 -8.66 -6.17 20.38
N PHE A 30 -7.75 -5.69 19.50
CA PHE A 30 -6.74 -4.70 19.87
C PHE A 30 -7.32 -3.31 20.14
N ARG A 31 -8.57 -3.04 19.78
CA ARG A 31 -9.24 -1.76 20.09
C ARG A 31 -9.43 -1.57 21.60
N LYS A 32 -9.51 -2.69 22.33
CA LYS A 32 -9.65 -2.73 23.79
C LYS A 32 -8.33 -2.97 24.51
N ALA A 33 -7.26 -3.27 23.79
CA ALA A 33 -5.97 -3.55 24.40
C ALA A 33 -5.38 -2.30 25.08
N ARG A 34 -4.65 -2.52 26.17
CA ARG A 34 -3.90 -1.51 26.91
C ARG A 34 -2.51 -2.07 27.15
N PHE A 35 -1.50 -1.41 26.59
CA PHE A 35 -0.08 -1.73 26.77
C PHE A 35 0.75 -0.51 26.35
N ASP A 36 1.87 -0.31 27.03
CA ASP A 36 2.81 0.77 26.73
C ASP A 36 3.91 0.29 25.79
N LYS A 37 4.31 -0.98 25.94
CA LYS A 37 5.31 -1.62 25.10
C LYS A 37 4.94 -3.06 24.82
N PHE A 38 5.09 -3.47 23.57
CA PHE A 38 4.88 -4.85 23.16
C PHE A 38 6.14 -5.39 22.50
N ASN A 39 6.82 -6.31 23.18
CA ASN A 39 7.99 -7.00 22.66
C ASN A 39 7.55 -8.31 22.03
N LEU A 40 7.82 -8.46 20.74
CA LEU A 40 7.43 -9.61 19.96
C LEU A 40 8.56 -10.03 19.04
N ALA A 41 9.03 -11.27 19.13
CA ALA A 41 10.06 -11.77 18.22
C ALA A 41 9.47 -12.32 16.91
N VAL A 42 8.28 -12.96 16.95
CA VAL A 42 7.47 -13.37 15.79
C VAL A 42 6.01 -13.48 16.22
N ALA A 43 5.06 -12.98 15.42
CA ALA A 43 3.65 -13.33 15.61
C ALA A 43 2.93 -13.74 14.33
N ASN A 44 2.01 -14.68 14.53
CA ASN A 44 0.93 -14.96 13.61
C ASN A 44 -0.35 -14.39 14.24
N PHE A 45 -0.88 -13.34 13.64
CA PHE A 45 -2.16 -12.74 14.01
C PHE A 45 -3.26 -13.36 13.14
N VAL A 46 -4.28 -13.92 13.76
CA VAL A 46 -5.39 -14.59 13.07
C VAL A 46 -6.70 -13.98 13.54
N ALA A 47 -7.49 -13.42 12.63
CA ALA A 47 -8.79 -12.82 12.96
C ALA A 47 -8.72 -11.73 14.06
N CYS A 48 -7.61 -10.99 14.13
CA CYS A 48 -7.45 -9.87 15.06
C CYS A 48 -8.09 -8.59 14.52
N ASP A 49 -8.60 -7.75 15.43
CA ASP A 49 -9.33 -6.52 15.11
C ASP A 49 -8.50 -5.29 15.48
N PHE A 50 -8.07 -4.54 14.47
CA PHE A 50 -7.33 -3.28 14.58
C PHE A 50 -8.16 -2.08 14.12
N ARG A 51 -9.47 -2.24 13.90
CA ARG A 51 -10.30 -1.22 13.24
C ARG A 51 -10.32 0.10 14.01
N GLY A 52 -10.20 1.20 13.28
CA GLY A 52 -10.23 2.56 13.83
C GLY A 52 -9.04 2.92 14.73
N LEU A 53 -8.05 2.04 14.89
CA LEU A 53 -6.89 2.34 15.72
C LEU A 53 -5.91 3.23 14.98
N ARG A 54 -5.23 4.09 15.73
CA ARG A 54 -3.98 4.71 15.28
C ARG A 54 -2.83 3.77 15.61
N LEU A 55 -2.22 3.19 14.58
CA LEU A 55 -1.06 2.33 14.71
C LEU A 55 0.19 3.21 14.64
N ASP A 56 0.73 3.52 15.81
CA ASP A 56 1.94 4.30 16.00
C ASP A 56 3.11 3.38 16.44
N GLU A 57 4.17 3.97 16.99
CA GLU A 57 5.41 3.28 17.35
C GLU A 57 5.21 2.06 18.26
N LYS A 58 4.18 2.06 19.12
CA LYS A 58 3.92 0.94 20.04
C LYS A 58 3.51 -0.34 19.30
N PHE A 59 2.97 -0.20 18.09
CA PHE A 59 2.59 -1.31 17.22
C PHE A 59 3.68 -1.68 16.22
N ALA A 60 4.72 -0.85 16.04
CA ALA A 60 5.82 -1.12 15.10
C ALA A 60 6.43 -2.53 15.28
N PRO A 61 6.63 -3.05 16.52
CA PRO A 61 7.12 -4.42 16.73
C PRO A 61 6.28 -5.52 16.08
N PHE A 62 5.02 -5.27 15.72
CA PHE A 62 4.17 -6.27 15.06
C PHE A 62 4.53 -6.48 13.59
N PHE A 63 5.24 -5.51 12.99
CA PHE A 63 5.42 -5.41 11.54
C PHE A 63 6.87 -5.59 11.07
N VAL A 64 7.82 -5.59 12.00
CA VAL A 64 9.28 -5.62 11.72
C VAL A 64 9.98 -6.86 12.27
N THR A 65 9.22 -7.90 12.61
CA THR A 65 9.75 -9.13 13.23
C THR A 65 10.63 -9.93 12.28
N ARG A 66 11.50 -10.77 12.86
CA ARG A 66 12.31 -11.76 12.12
C ARG A 66 12.28 -13.11 12.84
N PRO A 67 11.72 -14.18 12.21
CA PRO A 67 11.04 -14.20 10.92
C PRO A 67 9.79 -13.30 10.88
N ARG A 68 9.35 -12.97 9.65
CA ARG A 68 8.25 -12.01 9.40
C ARG A 68 6.95 -12.37 10.14
N SER A 69 6.21 -11.35 10.56
CA SER A 69 4.85 -11.51 11.05
C SER A 69 3.90 -11.85 9.93
N THR A 70 2.88 -12.63 10.26
CA THR A 70 1.76 -12.90 9.36
C THR A 70 0.46 -12.38 9.98
N PHE A 71 -0.37 -11.74 9.17
CA PHE A 71 -1.72 -11.33 9.52
C PHE A 71 -2.67 -12.08 8.60
N VAL A 72 -3.52 -12.92 9.18
CA VAL A 72 -4.50 -13.73 8.46
C VAL A 72 -5.89 -13.32 8.90
N SER A 73 -6.76 -12.93 7.96
CA SER A 73 -8.15 -12.52 8.26
C SER A 73 -8.28 -11.39 9.28
N CYS A 74 -7.26 -10.52 9.40
CA CYS A 74 -7.26 -9.38 10.31
C CYS A 74 -7.95 -8.16 9.69
N LYS A 75 -8.53 -7.30 10.54
CA LYS A 75 -9.28 -6.12 10.09
C LYS A 75 -8.55 -4.85 10.46
N PHE A 76 -8.19 -4.05 9.47
CA PHE A 76 -7.55 -2.73 9.61
C PHE A 76 -8.49 -1.59 9.17
N ASP A 77 -9.79 -1.85 9.06
CA ASP A 77 -10.76 -0.89 8.54
C ASP A 77 -10.77 0.41 9.37
N GLY A 78 -10.67 1.57 8.72
CA GLY A 78 -10.59 2.88 9.34
C GLY A 78 -9.33 3.12 10.19
N ALA A 79 -8.37 2.18 10.22
CA ALA A 79 -7.16 2.32 11.00
C ALA A 79 -6.18 3.29 10.33
N ASP A 80 -5.36 3.97 11.13
CA ASP A 80 -4.30 4.86 10.65
C ASP A 80 -2.96 4.13 10.72
N LEU A 81 -2.43 3.71 9.57
CA LEU A 81 -1.17 2.99 9.43
C LEU A 81 -0.04 3.83 8.82
N ARG A 82 -0.24 5.15 8.68
CA ARG A 82 0.74 6.05 8.05
C ARG A 82 2.10 6.10 8.77
N GLN A 83 2.19 5.62 10.01
CA GLN A 83 3.44 5.56 10.79
C GLN A 83 4.03 4.14 10.85
N ILE A 84 3.39 3.17 10.21
CA ILE A 84 3.85 1.78 10.17
C ILE A 84 4.59 1.54 8.87
N SER A 85 5.75 0.90 8.96
CA SER A 85 6.44 0.30 7.83
C SER A 85 6.28 -1.23 7.90
N PRO A 86 5.44 -1.85 7.05
CA PRO A 86 5.19 -3.29 7.09
C PRO A 86 6.31 -4.09 6.41
N GLU A 87 7.55 -3.91 6.89
CA GLU A 87 8.74 -4.48 6.26
C GLU A 87 8.75 -6.01 6.34
N GLY A 88 8.54 -6.68 5.21
CA GLY A 88 8.56 -8.14 5.17
C GLY A 88 7.28 -8.79 5.67
N THR A 89 6.31 -8.03 6.18
CA THR A 89 5.04 -8.53 6.70
C THR A 89 4.19 -9.16 5.59
N ARG A 90 3.51 -10.27 5.91
CA ARG A 90 2.51 -10.87 5.02
C ARG A 90 1.10 -10.61 5.55
N PHE A 91 0.25 -10.06 4.70
CA PHE A 91 -1.17 -9.93 4.91
C PHE A 91 -1.92 -10.93 4.01
N GLU A 92 -2.81 -11.71 4.61
CA GLU A 92 -3.63 -12.70 3.92
C GLU A 92 -5.08 -12.55 4.34
N LYS A 93 -6.00 -12.35 3.39
CA LYS A 93 -7.44 -12.18 3.65
C LYS A 93 -7.76 -11.02 4.60
N CYS A 94 -6.90 -10.01 4.66
CA CYS A 94 -7.08 -8.84 5.51
C CYS A 94 -7.93 -7.76 4.80
N SER A 95 -8.59 -6.91 5.58
CA SER A 95 -9.34 -5.76 5.07
C SER A 95 -8.69 -4.45 5.49
N PHE A 96 -8.68 -3.49 4.57
CA PHE A 96 -8.13 -2.13 4.72
C PHE A 96 -9.18 -1.08 4.30
N ASP A 97 -10.46 -1.34 4.59
CA ASP A 97 -11.55 -0.47 4.15
C ASP A 97 -11.46 0.88 4.87
N ASP A 98 -11.33 1.98 4.13
CA ASP A 98 -11.10 3.34 4.65
C ASP A 98 -9.86 3.46 5.56
N ALA A 99 -8.91 2.54 5.44
CA ALA A 99 -7.64 2.63 6.17
C ALA A 99 -6.77 3.77 5.61
N ARG A 100 -6.08 4.49 6.50
CA ARG A 100 -5.15 5.57 6.11
C ARG A 100 -3.78 4.99 5.85
N LEU A 101 -3.45 4.84 4.57
CA LEU A 101 -2.20 4.27 4.08
C LEU A 101 -1.34 5.33 3.36
N ASP A 102 -1.64 6.62 3.54
CA ASP A 102 -1.06 7.72 2.77
C ASP A 102 0.48 7.64 2.71
N GLY A 103 1.04 7.54 1.50
CA GLY A 103 2.49 7.51 1.28
C GLY A 103 3.16 6.15 1.50
N TRP A 104 2.38 5.08 1.73
CA TRP A 104 2.95 3.75 1.99
C TRP A 104 3.83 3.25 0.84
N THR A 105 5.02 2.77 1.19
CA THR A 105 5.93 2.06 0.25
C THR A 105 6.31 0.71 0.84
N PRO A 106 5.38 -0.26 0.90
CA PRO A 106 5.60 -1.58 1.50
C PRO A 106 6.43 -2.49 0.57
N ALA A 107 7.65 -2.07 0.25
CA ALA A 107 8.50 -2.65 -0.81
C ALA A 107 8.82 -4.15 -0.63
N ARG A 108 8.60 -4.68 0.57
CA ARG A 108 8.87 -6.07 0.94
C ARG A 108 7.65 -6.75 1.59
N ALA A 109 6.48 -6.10 1.62
CA ALA A 109 5.29 -6.73 2.15
C ALA A 109 4.65 -7.64 1.09
N GLU A 110 3.85 -8.59 1.55
CA GLU A 110 3.04 -9.45 0.70
C GLU A 110 1.55 -9.23 1.02
N PHE A 111 0.73 -9.25 -0.02
CA PHE A 111 -0.71 -9.05 0.07
C PHE A 111 -1.42 -10.13 -0.75
N VAL A 112 -2.12 -11.02 -0.05
CA VAL A 112 -2.82 -12.15 -0.65
C VAL A 112 -4.29 -12.08 -0.27
N GLU A 113 -5.17 -12.05 -1.27
CA GLU A 113 -6.63 -12.07 -1.06
C GLU A 113 -7.10 -10.94 -0.13
N CYS A 114 -6.38 -9.82 -0.10
CA CYS A 114 -6.73 -8.67 0.73
C CYS A 114 -7.73 -7.76 0.03
N ARG A 115 -8.52 -7.03 0.81
CA ARG A 115 -9.44 -6.01 0.32
C ARG A 115 -8.93 -4.62 0.66
N PHE A 116 -8.93 -3.74 -0.34
CA PHE A 116 -8.70 -2.31 -0.21
C PHE A 116 -9.93 -1.58 -0.74
N ALA A 117 -10.53 -0.72 0.07
CA ALA A 117 -11.68 0.09 -0.31
C ALA A 117 -11.54 1.50 0.26
N GLY A 118 -12.23 2.47 -0.34
CA GLY A 118 -12.05 3.88 -0.01
C GLY A 118 -10.79 4.46 -0.65
N LYS A 119 -10.21 5.51 -0.06
CA LYS A 119 -9.07 6.22 -0.67
C LYS A 119 -7.76 5.50 -0.39
N VAL A 120 -7.06 5.10 -1.45
CA VAL A 120 -5.68 4.59 -1.40
C VAL A 120 -4.78 5.65 -2.02
N VAL A 121 -4.09 6.42 -1.17
CA VAL A 121 -3.41 7.65 -1.57
C VAL A 121 -1.90 7.49 -1.54
N SER A 122 -1.23 7.76 -2.65
CA SER A 122 0.24 7.78 -2.77
C SER A 122 0.90 6.47 -2.30
N VAL A 123 0.27 5.33 -2.57
CA VAL A 123 0.81 4.01 -2.19
C VAL A 123 1.60 3.39 -3.35
N THR A 124 2.77 2.83 -3.06
CA THR A 124 3.58 2.09 -4.03
C THR A 124 3.71 0.63 -3.63
N PHE A 125 2.97 -0.24 -4.30
CA PHE A 125 3.06 -1.69 -4.13
C PHE A 125 4.12 -2.28 -5.08
N SER A 126 4.94 -3.21 -4.58
CA SER A 126 6.06 -3.80 -5.33
C SER A 126 5.92 -5.32 -5.46
N GLY A 127 5.99 -5.84 -6.69
CA GLY A 127 5.95 -7.27 -6.98
C GLY A 127 7.26 -8.02 -6.66
N ARG A 128 8.33 -7.28 -6.37
CA ARG A 128 9.62 -7.82 -5.91
C ARG A 128 10.12 -7.04 -4.71
N PRO A 129 10.89 -7.70 -3.81
CA PRO A 129 11.59 -7.00 -2.73
C PRO A 129 12.47 -5.87 -3.28
N ALA A 130 12.21 -4.65 -2.86
CA ALA A 130 12.95 -3.45 -3.27
C ALA A 130 13.52 -2.68 -2.07
N GLY A 131 14.47 -1.79 -2.36
CA GLY A 131 15.12 -0.91 -1.39
C GLY A 131 16.14 -1.59 -0.47
N PRO A 132 16.68 -0.83 0.52
CA PRO A 132 17.62 -1.35 1.50
C PRO A 132 17.05 -2.54 2.26
N GLY A 133 17.81 -3.62 2.40
CA GLY A 133 17.37 -4.83 3.11
C GLY A 133 16.60 -5.84 2.26
N SER A 134 16.37 -5.58 0.97
CA SER A 134 15.76 -6.54 0.02
C SER A 134 16.49 -7.88 -0.06
N THR A 135 17.81 -7.90 0.15
CA THR A 135 18.64 -9.12 0.18
C THR A 135 18.67 -9.82 1.54
N ARG A 136 18.10 -9.21 2.59
CA ARG A 136 18.14 -9.69 3.98
C ARG A 136 16.74 -9.99 4.51
N ILE A 137 15.83 -10.40 3.62
CA ILE A 137 14.48 -10.84 3.97
C ILE A 137 14.49 -12.31 4.39
N ASP A 138 13.64 -12.65 5.35
CA ASP A 138 13.48 -14.01 5.84
C ASP A 138 11.99 -14.42 5.75
N PRO A 139 11.64 -15.45 4.95
CA PRO A 139 12.52 -16.22 4.07
C PRO A 139 12.99 -15.41 2.85
N VAL A 140 14.17 -15.80 2.32
CA VAL A 140 14.71 -15.25 1.07
C VAL A 140 13.76 -15.58 -0.08
N ARG A 141 13.44 -14.57 -0.90
CA ARG A 141 12.56 -14.71 -2.06
C ARG A 141 12.89 -13.66 -3.12
N SER A 142 12.57 -13.97 -4.37
CA SER A 142 12.77 -13.06 -5.51
C SER A 142 11.51 -12.28 -5.90
N LYS A 143 10.35 -12.61 -5.32
CA LYS A 143 9.05 -11.99 -5.57
C LYS A 143 8.32 -11.74 -4.24
N ASN A 144 7.48 -10.73 -4.20
CA ASN A 144 6.46 -10.58 -3.17
C ASN A 144 5.17 -11.22 -3.69
N GLU A 145 4.51 -12.07 -2.91
CA GLU A 145 3.16 -12.49 -3.24
C GLU A 145 2.20 -11.29 -3.22
N PHE A 146 1.61 -11.01 -4.38
CA PHE A 146 0.63 -9.96 -4.60
C PHE A 146 -0.46 -10.51 -5.53
N ARG A 147 -1.50 -11.15 -4.99
CA ARG A 147 -2.52 -11.86 -5.78
C ARG A 147 -3.87 -11.93 -5.06
N GLY A 148 -4.93 -12.05 -5.83
CA GLY A 148 -6.30 -12.16 -5.35
C GLY A 148 -6.82 -10.90 -4.67
N ASN A 149 -6.10 -9.78 -4.75
CA ASN A 149 -6.47 -8.58 -4.02
C ASN A 149 -7.65 -7.89 -4.71
N ASP A 150 -8.54 -7.32 -3.90
CA ASP A 150 -9.76 -6.64 -4.34
C ASP A 150 -9.65 -5.13 -4.11
N PHE A 151 -9.59 -4.38 -5.20
CA PHE A 151 -9.55 -2.92 -5.26
C PHE A 151 -10.83 -2.34 -5.89
N ARG A 152 -11.88 -3.13 -6.14
CA ARG A 152 -13.06 -2.67 -6.92
C ARG A 152 -13.72 -1.41 -6.34
N ASP A 153 -13.67 -1.26 -5.02
CA ASP A 153 -14.27 -0.14 -4.29
C ASP A 153 -13.21 0.89 -3.82
N ALA A 154 -12.01 0.85 -4.41
CA ALA A 154 -10.91 1.75 -4.08
C ALA A 154 -10.81 2.93 -5.04
N GLN A 155 -10.42 4.08 -4.49
CA GLN A 155 -9.96 5.23 -5.25
C GLN A 155 -8.42 5.26 -5.24
N LEU A 156 -7.78 4.91 -6.36
CA LEU A 156 -6.32 4.77 -6.47
C LEU A 156 -5.65 6.11 -6.78
N ILE A 157 -5.68 7.04 -5.82
CA ILE A 157 -5.10 8.37 -5.98
C ILE A 157 -3.59 8.26 -5.87
N ASP A 158 -2.87 8.53 -6.96
CA ASP A 158 -1.40 8.48 -6.96
C ASP A 158 -0.86 7.10 -6.49
N THR A 159 -1.65 6.04 -6.65
CA THR A 159 -1.28 4.69 -6.21
C THR A 159 -0.78 3.89 -7.39
N VAL A 160 0.34 3.19 -7.21
CA VAL A 160 1.00 2.44 -8.28
C VAL A 160 1.46 1.06 -7.87
N PHE A 161 1.51 0.20 -8.89
CA PHE A 161 1.89 -1.19 -8.83
C PHE A 161 3.11 -1.36 -9.74
N VAL A 162 4.24 -1.74 -9.16
CA VAL A 162 5.54 -1.73 -9.84
C VAL A 162 6.33 -3.02 -9.57
N PHE A 163 7.48 -3.16 -10.22
CA PHE A 163 8.38 -4.31 -10.08
C PHE A 163 7.72 -5.66 -10.41
N GLY A 164 6.82 -5.69 -11.39
CA GLY A 164 6.24 -6.92 -11.93
C GLY A 164 5.05 -7.46 -11.14
N ILE A 165 4.21 -6.59 -10.57
CA ILE A 165 2.89 -7.01 -10.09
C ILE A 165 2.07 -7.49 -11.30
N ASP A 166 1.46 -8.65 -11.16
CA ASP A 166 0.55 -9.22 -12.16
C ASP A 166 -0.84 -8.61 -11.97
N LEU A 167 -1.30 -7.85 -12.96
CA LEU A 167 -2.57 -7.15 -12.88
C LEU A 167 -3.77 -8.08 -13.15
N ASP A 168 -3.60 -9.21 -13.83
CA ASP A 168 -4.68 -10.17 -14.06
C ASP A 168 -5.05 -10.95 -12.80
N GLN A 169 -4.14 -11.04 -11.84
CA GLN A 169 -4.39 -11.68 -10.56
C GLN A 169 -5.13 -10.79 -9.55
N GLN A 170 -5.59 -9.59 -9.93
CA GLN A 170 -6.30 -8.68 -9.02
C GLN A 170 -7.67 -8.29 -9.57
N ARG A 171 -8.50 -7.71 -8.70
CA ARG A 171 -9.81 -7.15 -9.08
C ARG A 171 -9.73 -5.64 -8.97
N TRP A 172 -9.99 -4.95 -10.06
CA TRP A 172 -9.75 -3.50 -10.19
C TRP A 172 -11.04 -2.69 -10.12
N PRO A 173 -10.97 -1.39 -9.77
CA PRO A 173 -12.07 -0.46 -10.00
C PRO A 173 -12.57 -0.57 -11.44
N ALA A 174 -13.88 -0.54 -11.62
CA ALA A 174 -14.52 -0.53 -12.94
C ALA A 174 -14.94 0.90 -13.31
N GLY A 175 -15.07 1.16 -14.62
CA GLY A 175 -15.52 2.44 -15.18
C GLY A 175 -14.42 3.22 -15.89
N ASP A 176 -14.82 4.32 -16.51
CA ASP A 176 -13.97 5.12 -17.41
C ASP A 176 -12.97 6.02 -16.68
N ASP A 177 -13.07 6.11 -15.35
CA ASP A 177 -12.15 6.86 -14.49
C ASP A 177 -10.75 6.23 -14.42
N TYR A 178 -10.60 5.00 -14.91
CA TYR A 178 -9.34 4.26 -14.90
C TYR A 178 -8.92 3.84 -16.31
N VAL A 179 -7.62 3.82 -16.51
CA VAL A 179 -6.96 3.36 -17.73
C VAL A 179 -6.13 2.15 -17.35
N ARG A 180 -6.33 1.03 -18.04
CA ARG A 180 -5.52 -0.19 -17.90
C ARG A 180 -4.82 -0.47 -19.22
N LEU A 181 -3.50 -0.60 -19.17
CA LEU A 181 -2.67 -0.80 -20.36
C LEU A 181 -1.78 -2.03 -20.20
N ASP A 182 -1.69 -2.81 -21.27
CA ASP A 182 -0.64 -3.80 -21.48
C ASP A 182 0.54 -3.18 -22.25
N LYS A 183 1.66 -3.92 -22.35
CA LYS A 183 2.83 -3.54 -23.18
C LYS A 183 3.25 -2.07 -22.99
N PHE A 184 3.18 -1.57 -21.75
CA PHE A 184 3.23 -0.15 -21.43
C PHE A 184 4.41 0.59 -22.08
N HIS A 185 5.61 0.02 -22.05
CA HIS A 185 6.79 0.62 -22.68
C HIS A 185 6.67 0.79 -24.20
N ARG A 186 6.06 -0.15 -24.93
CA ARG A 186 5.82 0.02 -26.37
C ARG A 186 4.81 1.13 -26.62
N ARG A 187 3.77 1.22 -25.77
CA ARG A 187 2.74 2.26 -25.87
C ARG A 187 3.32 3.63 -25.60
N LEU A 188 4.25 3.75 -24.65
CA LEU A 188 4.99 4.98 -24.39
C LEU A 188 5.73 5.48 -25.64
N GLU A 189 6.47 4.62 -26.33
CA GLU A 189 7.20 5.01 -27.54
C GLU A 189 6.26 5.48 -28.66
N ALA A 190 5.19 4.73 -28.91
CA ALA A 190 4.19 5.08 -29.93
C ALA A 190 3.41 6.36 -29.58
N ALA A 191 2.97 6.52 -28.32
CA ALA A 191 2.31 7.72 -27.84
C ALA A 191 3.24 8.94 -27.89
N ARG A 192 4.54 8.77 -27.64
CA ARG A 192 5.52 9.84 -27.79
C ARG A 192 5.56 10.36 -29.22
N ALA A 193 5.56 9.46 -30.22
CA ALA A 193 5.52 9.84 -31.62
C ALA A 193 4.24 10.59 -31.99
N ASP A 194 3.08 10.14 -31.49
CA ASP A 194 1.79 10.84 -31.68
C ASP A 194 1.80 12.24 -31.06
N ILE A 195 2.22 12.37 -29.80
CA ILE A 195 2.28 13.65 -29.09
C ILE A 195 3.23 14.64 -29.79
N LEU A 196 4.31 14.17 -30.40
CA LEU A 196 5.21 15.01 -31.20
C LEU A 196 4.55 15.56 -32.46
N GLY A 197 3.50 14.92 -32.98
CA GLY A 197 2.68 15.39 -34.09
C GLY A 197 1.58 16.38 -33.69
N TRP A 198 1.32 16.55 -32.39
CA TRP A 198 0.37 17.56 -31.92
C TRP A 198 0.88 18.97 -32.24
N GLU A 199 -0.07 19.91 -32.40
CA GLU A 199 0.25 21.32 -32.61
C GLU A 199 1.19 21.86 -31.53
N THR A 200 2.19 22.64 -31.95
CA THR A 200 3.18 23.22 -31.04
C THR A 200 2.49 24.15 -30.05
N GLY A 201 2.69 23.91 -28.76
CA GLY A 201 2.11 24.73 -27.71
C GLY A 201 2.07 24.01 -26.36
N GLU A 202 1.32 24.59 -25.43
CA GLU A 202 1.21 24.10 -24.04
C GLU A 202 0.78 22.63 -23.99
N MET A 203 -0.22 22.23 -24.79
CA MET A 203 -0.76 20.87 -24.76
C MET A 203 0.30 19.80 -25.10
N ARG A 204 1.13 20.05 -26.12
CA ARG A 204 2.23 19.17 -26.50
C ARG A 204 3.31 19.13 -25.42
N THR A 205 3.73 20.29 -24.92
CA THR A 205 4.78 20.38 -23.88
C THR A 205 4.34 19.67 -22.59
N SER A 206 3.13 19.96 -22.10
CA SER A 206 2.57 19.30 -20.92
C SER A 206 2.31 17.82 -21.15
N GLY A 207 1.88 17.43 -22.36
CA GLY A 207 1.69 16.04 -22.74
C GLY A 207 2.98 15.22 -22.69
N LEU A 208 4.07 15.75 -23.26
CA LEU A 208 5.39 15.13 -23.20
C LEU A 208 5.94 15.05 -21.77
N ALA A 209 5.75 16.11 -20.97
CA ALA A 209 6.18 16.14 -19.57
C ALA A 209 5.40 15.11 -18.72
N MET A 210 4.11 14.97 -18.96
CA MET A 210 3.30 13.92 -18.35
C MET A 210 3.80 12.54 -18.78
N LEU A 211 3.97 12.29 -20.08
CA LEU A 211 4.43 11.00 -20.60
C LEU A 211 5.78 10.58 -19.99
N GLN A 212 6.73 11.51 -19.86
CA GLN A 212 8.01 11.28 -19.19
C GLN A 212 7.83 10.89 -17.72
N SER A 213 6.91 11.56 -17.02
CA SER A 213 6.59 11.27 -15.62
C SER A 213 5.99 9.87 -15.46
N LEU A 214 5.10 9.45 -16.37
CA LEU A 214 4.54 8.09 -16.38
C LEU A 214 5.65 7.04 -16.64
N ALA A 215 6.55 7.32 -17.59
CA ALA A 215 7.67 6.42 -17.91
C ALA A 215 8.60 6.20 -16.70
N GLN A 216 8.92 7.26 -15.95
CA GLN A 216 9.73 7.14 -14.74
C GLN A 216 9.01 6.34 -13.65
N ARG A 217 7.70 6.56 -13.50
CA ARG A 217 6.90 5.95 -12.44
C ARG A 217 6.73 4.44 -12.58
N TRP A 218 6.56 3.95 -13.81
CA TRP A 218 6.35 2.53 -14.13
C TRP A 218 7.52 1.92 -14.93
N GLN A 219 8.74 2.38 -14.69
CA GLN A 219 9.94 1.94 -15.44
C GLN A 219 10.15 0.41 -15.43
N ASP A 220 9.73 -0.28 -14.36
CA ASP A 220 9.90 -1.72 -14.17
C ASP A 220 8.57 -2.50 -14.31
N GLN A 221 7.57 -1.92 -14.97
CA GLN A 221 6.22 -2.46 -15.03
C GLN A 221 5.68 -2.51 -16.46
N ARG A 222 5.23 -3.70 -16.87
CA ARG A 222 4.72 -3.95 -18.23
C ARG A 222 3.23 -3.68 -18.39
N GLU A 223 2.47 -3.92 -17.34
CA GLU A 223 1.03 -3.68 -17.30
C GLU A 223 0.72 -2.68 -16.21
N ILE A 224 -0.05 -1.66 -16.52
CA ILE A 224 -0.33 -0.59 -15.57
C ILE A 224 -1.83 -0.36 -15.44
N ILE A 225 -2.20 0.18 -14.29
CA ILE A 225 -3.50 0.80 -14.05
C ILE A 225 -3.24 2.17 -13.44
N GLY A 226 -3.98 3.18 -13.91
CA GLY A 226 -3.89 4.55 -13.40
C GLY A 226 -5.22 5.28 -13.55
N MET A 227 -5.41 6.34 -12.77
CA MET A 227 -6.57 7.22 -12.94
C MET A 227 -6.44 8.02 -14.23
N ARG A 228 -7.54 8.09 -14.99
CA ARG A 228 -7.63 8.92 -16.21
C ARG A 228 -7.43 10.40 -15.89
N VAL A 229 -7.98 10.86 -14.77
CA VAL A 229 -7.69 12.18 -14.21
C VAL A 229 -7.27 12.03 -12.75
N SER A 230 -6.01 12.31 -12.48
CA SER A 230 -5.45 12.27 -11.13
C SER A 230 -5.22 13.68 -10.59
N PRO A 231 -5.65 13.97 -9.34
CA PRO A 231 -5.34 15.25 -8.69
C PRO A 231 -3.84 15.40 -8.35
N ALA A 232 -3.06 14.30 -8.38
CA ALA A 232 -1.62 14.33 -8.13
C ALA A 232 -0.79 14.69 -9.39
N VAL A 233 -1.41 14.68 -10.58
CA VAL A 233 -0.72 15.01 -11.83
C VAL A 233 -0.85 16.50 -12.11
N LYS A 234 0.29 17.17 -12.33
CA LYS A 234 0.35 18.63 -12.56
C LYS A 234 -0.34 19.08 -13.85
N ALA A 235 -0.43 18.22 -14.86
CA ALA A 235 -1.05 18.56 -16.13
C ALA A 235 -2.56 18.77 -15.98
N ALA A 236 -3.12 19.74 -16.71
CA ALA A 236 -4.55 20.01 -16.70
C ALA A 236 -5.37 18.76 -17.12
N PRO A 237 -6.61 18.56 -16.63
CA PRO A 237 -7.41 17.36 -16.93
C PRO A 237 -7.51 17.01 -18.42
N ARG A 238 -7.70 18.03 -19.29
CA ARG A 238 -7.73 17.85 -20.74
C ARG A 238 -6.44 17.25 -21.32
N VAL A 239 -5.29 17.57 -20.74
CA VAL A 239 -3.98 17.02 -21.15
C VAL A 239 -3.86 15.59 -20.66
N GLN A 240 -4.28 15.31 -19.43
CA GLN A 240 -4.25 13.96 -18.88
C GLN A 240 -5.06 12.98 -19.73
N ILE A 241 -6.33 13.34 -20.00
CA ILE A 241 -7.22 12.56 -20.85
C ILE A 241 -6.58 12.29 -22.22
N ARG A 242 -6.09 13.33 -22.89
CA ARG A 242 -5.50 13.19 -24.24
C ARG A 242 -4.23 12.34 -24.25
N VAL A 243 -3.39 12.41 -23.21
CA VAL A 243 -2.19 11.55 -23.08
C VAL A 243 -2.59 10.09 -22.88
N TRP A 244 -3.60 9.83 -22.04
CA TRP A 244 -4.14 8.48 -21.87
C TRP A 244 -4.76 7.92 -23.15
N ASP A 245 -5.53 8.74 -23.87
CA ASP A 245 -6.11 8.34 -25.16
C ASP A 245 -5.00 7.98 -26.17
N ALA A 246 -3.91 8.76 -26.23
CA ALA A 246 -2.77 8.45 -27.09
C ALA A 246 -2.10 7.11 -26.72
N LEU A 247 -2.04 6.77 -25.43
CA LEU A 247 -1.52 5.49 -24.95
C LEU A 247 -2.46 4.31 -25.23
N GLU A 248 -3.76 4.49 -25.09
CA GLU A 248 -4.78 3.47 -25.37
C GLU A 248 -4.83 3.11 -26.87
N HIS A 249 -4.77 4.13 -27.74
CA HIS A 249 -4.84 3.97 -29.19
C HIS A 249 -3.48 3.67 -29.86
N ALA A 250 -2.39 3.66 -29.10
CA ALA A 250 -1.08 3.26 -29.59
C ALA A 250 -1.10 1.83 -30.16
N LYS A 251 -0.66 1.66 -31.41
CA LYS A 251 -0.56 0.34 -32.07
C LYS A 251 0.73 -0.37 -31.61
N VAL A 252 0.63 -1.47 -30.84
CA VAL A 252 1.76 -2.12 -30.11
C VAL A 252 1.81 -3.65 -30.09
#